data_AF-A0A7J4HUZ5-F1
#
_entry.id   AF-A0A7J4HUZ5-F1
#
_cell.length_a   1.000
_cell.length_b   1.000
_cell.length_c   1.000
_cell.angle_alpha   90.00
_cell.angle_beta   90.00
_cell.angle_gamma   90.00
#
_symmetry.space_group_name_H-M   'P 1'
#
loop_
_entity.id
_entity.type
_entity.pdbx_description
1 polymer ?
#
loop_
_entity_poly.entity_id
_entity_poly.type
_entity_poly.pdbx_seq_one_letter_code
_entity_poly.pdbx_strand_id
1 'polypeptide(L)'
;MVILKTLITFLYLCTGIISIIAYFPTIRDLNKKIASANISSYFLWTLTTGVSFLYALIIISDLLLIIITGLSFVCCMTILILVFKLK
;
A
#
# COMPACT_ATOMS: atom_id res chain seq x y z
N MET A 1 2.98 27.89 -11.40
CA MET A 1 2.05 26.88 -10.85
C MET A 1 2.17 25.50 -11.50
N VAL A 2 2.37 25.41 -12.83
CA VAL A 2 2.52 24.12 -13.56
C VAL A 2 3.76 23.34 -13.13
N ILE A 3 4.94 23.98 -13.06
CA ILE A 3 6.20 23.32 -12.69
C ILE A 3 6.12 22.67 -11.30
N LEU A 4 5.55 23.37 -10.32
CA LEU A 4 5.39 22.85 -8.96
C LEU A 4 4.47 21.62 -8.92
N LYS A 5 3.36 21.64 -9.66
CA LYS A 5 2.45 20.48 -9.74
C LYS A 5 3.16 19.27 -10.34
N THR A 6 3.84 19.45 -11.47
CA THR A 6 4.62 18.37 -12.11
C THR A 6 5.67 17.79 -11.17
N LEU A 7 6.40 18.65 -10.46
CA LEU A 7 7.41 18.20 -9.51
C LEU A 7 6.82 17.37 -8.37
N ILE A 8 5.73 17.85 -7.75
CA ILE A 8 5.06 17.12 -6.66
C ILE A 8 4.48 15.79 -7.16
N THR A 9 3.86 15.76 -8.35
CA THR A 9 3.36 14.51 -8.95
C THR A 9 4.47 13.51 -9.18
N PHE A 10 5.63 13.95 -9.69
CA PHE A 10 6.78 13.09 -9.88
C PHE A 10 7.35 12.56 -8.55
N LEU A 11 7.51 13.43 -7.55
CA LEU A 11 7.96 13.02 -6.22
C LEU A 11 6.98 12.02 -5.58
N TYR A 12 5.67 12.23 -5.73
CA TYR A 12 4.64 11.33 -5.25
C TYR A 12 4.69 9.95 -5.94
N LEU A 13 4.95 9.91 -7.25
CA LEU A 13 5.19 8.66 -7.96
C LEU A 13 6.39 7.91 -7.36
N CYS A 14 7.51 8.60 -7.13
CA CYS A 14 8.71 8.01 -6.55
C CYS A 14 8.45 7.44 -5.15
N THR A 15 7.76 8.19 -4.28
CA THR A 15 7.42 7.69 -2.93
C THR A 15 6.45 6.51 -2.99
N GLY A 16 5.50 6.52 -3.93
CA GLY A 16 4.62 5.37 -4.21
C GLY A 16 5.41 4.11 -4.57
N ILE A 17 6.34 4.21 -5.51
CA ILE A 17 7.19 3.07 -5.92
C ILE A 17 8.00 2.53 -4.73
N ILE A 18 8.65 3.42 -3.97
CA ILE A 18 9.42 3.03 -2.79
C ILE A 18 8.53 2.34 -1.75
N SER A 19 7.32 2.87 -1.53
CA SER A 19 6.36 2.29 -0.59
C SER A 19 5.94 0.88 -1.01
N ILE A 20 5.69 0.63 -2.31
CA ILE A 20 5.34 -0.70 -2.80
C ILE A 20 6.50 -1.69 -2.62
N ILE A 21 7.72 -1.29 -2.96
CA ILE A 21 8.93 -2.12 -2.78
C ILE A 21 9.13 -2.46 -1.30
N ALA A 22 8.81 -1.55 -0.38
CA ALA A 22 8.96 -1.76 1.05
C ALA A 22 8.05 -2.86 1.62
N TYR A 23 6.95 -3.24 0.95
CA TYR A 23 6.13 -4.38 1.38
C TYR A 23 6.76 -5.74 1.05
N PHE A 24 7.61 -5.79 0.01
CA PHE A 24 8.23 -7.03 -0.47
C PHE A 24 9.03 -7.81 0.60
N PRO A 25 9.91 -7.18 1.41
CA PRO A 25 10.63 -7.92 2.46
C PRO A 25 9.68 -8.57 3.47
N THR A 26 8.63 -7.86 3.92
CA THR A 26 7.65 -8.42 4.86
C THR A 26 6.90 -9.61 4.27
N ILE A 27 6.43 -9.49 3.02
CA ILE A 27 5.76 -10.60 2.31
C ILE A 27 6.71 -11.81 2.18
N ARG A 28 7.97 -11.56 1.80
CA ARG A 28 8.99 -12.60 1.67
C ARG A 28 9.24 -13.31 3.00
N ASP A 29 9.37 -12.56 4.08
CA ASP A 29 9.66 -13.10 5.41
C ASP A 29 8.48 -13.92 5.94
N LEU A 30 7.25 -13.48 5.72
CA LEU A 30 6.04 -14.24 6.06
C LEU A 30 5.90 -15.53 5.25
N ASN A 31 6.25 -15.51 3.97
CA ASN A 31 6.30 -16.74 3.15
C ASN A 31 7.37 -17.72 3.66
N LYS A 32 8.43 -17.23 4.31
CA LYS A 32 9.43 -18.06 5.00
C LYS A 32 9.00 -18.46 6.42
N LYS A 33 7.74 -18.24 6.80
CA LYS A 33 7.18 -18.50 8.14
C LYS A 33 7.83 -17.69 9.26
N ILE A 34 8.44 -16.55 8.94
CA ILE A 34 9.00 -15.63 9.93
C ILE A 34 7.89 -14.65 10.33
N ALA A 35 7.57 -14.58 11.61
CA ALA A 35 6.54 -13.68 12.14
C ALA A 35 7.04 -12.21 12.18
N SER A 36 7.12 -11.58 11.02
CA SER A 36 7.62 -10.20 10.84
C SER A 36 6.53 -9.12 10.84
N ALA A 37 5.26 -9.50 11.02
CA ALA A 37 4.12 -8.59 10.92
C ALA A 37 3.07 -8.84 12.02
N ASN A 38 2.47 -7.74 12.51
CA ASN A 38 1.43 -7.77 13.54
C ASN A 38 0.02 -7.73 12.89
N ILE A 39 -0.85 -8.66 13.27
CA ILE A 39 -2.22 -8.78 12.74
C ILE A 39 -3.01 -7.48 12.94
N SER A 40 -3.04 -6.94 14.15
CA SER A 40 -3.83 -5.74 14.49
C SER A 40 -3.37 -4.53 13.68
N SER A 41 -2.06 -4.35 13.52
CA SER A 41 -1.50 -3.29 12.69
C SER A 41 -1.90 -3.46 11.22
N TYR A 42 -1.74 -4.66 10.65
CA TYR A 42 -2.05 -4.88 9.23
C TYR A 42 -3.55 -4.90 8.94
N PHE A 43 -4.39 -5.19 9.93
CA PHE A 43 -5.84 -4.99 9.83
C PHE A 43 -6.18 -3.50 9.66
N LEU A 44 -5.63 -2.64 10.52
CA LEU A 44 -5.82 -1.18 10.42
C LEU A 44 -5.25 -0.61 9.13
N TRP A 45 -4.07 -1.07 8.69
CA TRP A 45 -3.47 -0.64 7.43
C TRP A 45 -4.30 -1.07 6.22
N THR A 46 -4.85 -2.28 6.23
CA THR A 46 -5.75 -2.75 5.17
C THR A 46 -7.01 -1.88 5.10
N LEU A 47 -7.63 -1.54 6.23
CA LEU A 47 -8.78 -0.64 6.25
C LEU A 47 -8.43 0.76 5.73
N THR A 48 -7.31 1.33 6.21
CA THR A 48 -6.88 2.68 5.84
C THR A 48 -6.56 2.79 4.34
N THR A 49 -5.80 1.83 3.81
CA THR A 49 -5.46 1.78 2.38
C THR A 49 -6.68 1.45 1.52
N GLY A 50 -7.61 0.61 2.01
CA GLY A 50 -8.88 0.34 1.35
C GLY A 50 -9.77 1.57 1.25
N VAL A 51 -9.94 2.33 2.33
CA VAL A 51 -10.68 3.60 2.31
C VAL A 51 -10.00 4.62 1.38
N SER A 52 -8.67 4.73 1.44
CA SER A 52 -7.91 5.61 0.55
C SER A 52 -8.07 5.24 -0.92
N PHE A 53 -8.06 3.95 -1.25
CA PHE A 53 -8.30 3.45 -2.60
C PHE A 53 -9.71 3.74 -3.09
N LEU A 54 -10.74 3.48 -2.28
CA LEU A 54 -12.12 3.81 -2.62
C LEU A 54 -12.31 5.33 -2.82
N TYR A 55 -11.69 6.14 -1.98
CA TYR A 55 -11.72 7.59 -2.11
C TYR A 55 -11.03 8.07 -3.39
N ALA A 56 -9.86 7.51 -3.70
CA ALA A 56 -9.14 7.78 -4.94
C ALA A 56 -9.95 7.38 -6.18
N LEU A 57 -10.58 6.20 -6.14
CA LEU A 57 -11.33 5.63 -7.24
C LEU A 57 -12.64 6.38 -7.53
N ILE A 58 -13.41 6.67 -6.48
CA ILE A 58 -14.79 7.17 -6.60
C ILE A 58 -14.85 8.70 -6.56
N ILE A 59 -13.99 9.35 -5.76
CA ILE A 59 -14.11 10.78 -5.47
C ILE A 59 -13.05 11.61 -6.21
N ILE A 60 -11.78 11.25 -6.11
CA ILE A 60 -10.69 12.04 -6.72
C ILE A 60 -10.55 11.72 -8.21
N SER A 61 -10.70 10.45 -8.60
CA SER A 61 -10.51 9.93 -9.95
C SER A 61 -9.13 10.24 -10.57
N ASP A 62 -8.08 10.38 -9.73
CA ASP A 62 -6.70 10.54 -10.17
C ASP A 62 -6.03 9.17 -10.36
N LEU A 63 -5.61 8.87 -11.59
CA LEU A 63 -5.09 7.55 -11.95
C LEU A 63 -3.84 7.14 -11.14
N LEU A 64 -2.94 8.10 -10.89
CA LEU A 64 -1.71 7.82 -10.14
C LEU A 64 -2.02 7.43 -8.69
N LEU A 65 -2.88 8.20 -8.04
CA LEU A 65 -3.35 7.94 -6.69
C LEU A 65 -4.11 6.60 -6.61
N ILE A 66 -4.98 6.31 -7.58
CA ILE A 66 -5.72 5.04 -7.68
C ILE A 66 -4.74 3.86 -7.70
N ILE A 67 -3.71 3.93 -8.56
CA ILE A 67 -2.73 2.84 -8.69
C ILE A 67 -1.94 2.67 -7.37
N ILE A 68 -1.41 3.75 -6.80
CA ILE A 68 -0.58 3.67 -5.59
C ILE A 68 -1.38 3.16 -4.39
N THR A 69 -2.58 3.70 -4.16
CA THR A 69 -3.44 3.28 -3.04
C THR A 69 -4.00 1.87 -3.25
N GLY A 70 -4.35 1.50 -4.47
CA GLY A 70 -4.81 0.15 -4.81
C GLY A 70 -3.73 -0.91 -4.61
N LEU A 71 -2.51 -0.65 -5.09
CA LEU A 71 -1.37 -1.55 -4.84
C LEU A 71 -1.05 -1.67 -3.34
N SER A 72 -1.08 -0.55 -2.61
CA SER A 72 -0.88 -0.54 -1.16
C SER A 72 -1.93 -1.40 -0.45
N PHE A 73 -3.21 -1.27 -0.84
CA PHE A 73 -4.30 -2.09 -0.32
C PHE A 73 -4.08 -3.58 -0.59
N VAL A 74 -3.72 -3.96 -1.81
CA VAL A 74 -3.41 -5.35 -2.17
C VAL A 74 -2.23 -5.88 -1.37
N CYS A 75 -1.17 -5.11 -1.19
CA CYS A 75 -0.01 -5.50 -0.38
C CYS A 75 -0.38 -5.70 1.10
N CYS A 76 -1.10 -4.75 1.71
CA CYS A 76 -1.56 -4.87 3.10
C CYS A 76 -2.49 -6.07 3.30
N MET A 77 -3.45 -6.28 2.39
CA MET A 77 -4.35 -7.43 2.42
C MET A 77 -3.59 -8.76 2.27
N THR A 78 -2.61 -8.81 1.37
CA THR A 78 -1.74 -9.99 1.18
C THR A 78 -0.97 -10.31 2.46
N ILE A 79 -0.35 -9.30 3.08
CA ILE A 79 0.36 -9.48 4.34
C ILE A 79 -0.59 -9.95 5.43
N LEU A 80 -1.76 -9.33 5.57
CA LEU A 80 -2.75 -9.72 6.57
C LEU A 80 -3.16 -11.20 6.41
N ILE A 81 -3.45 -11.65 5.19
CA ILE A 81 -3.77 -13.05 4.89
C ILE A 81 -2.61 -13.98 5.27
N LEU A 82 -1.38 -13.61 4.93
CA LEU A 82 -0.20 -14.42 5.25
C LEU A 82 0.04 -14.53 6.76
N VAL A 83 -0.11 -13.43 7.51
CA VAL A 83 0.03 -13.45 8.97
C VAL A 83 -1.07 -14.32 9.60
N PHE A 84 -2.31 -14.22 9.14
CA PHE A 84 -3.40 -15.08 9.62
C PHE A 84 -3.15 -16.57 9.35
N LYS A 85 -2.53 -16.93 8.22
CA LYS A 85 -2.17 -18.32 7.90
C LYS A 85 -1.01 -18.87 8.73
N LEU A 86 -0.16 -17.99 9.27
CA LEU A 86 1.01 -18.39 10.05
C LEU A 86 0.68 -18.67 11.52
N LYS A 87 -0.43 -18.13 12.01
CA LYS A 87 -0.89 -18.26 13.39
C LYS A 87 -1.87 -19.41 13.54
#